data_AF-A0A1R2BDZ6-F1
#
_entry.id   AF-A0A1R2BDZ6-F1
#
_cell.length_a   1.000
_cell.length_b   1.000
_cell.length_c   1.000
_cell.angle_alpha   90.00
_cell.angle_beta   90.00
_cell.angle_gamma   90.00
#
_symmetry.space_group_name_H-M   'P 1'
#
loop_
_entity.id
_entity.type
_entity.pdbx_description
1 polymer ?
#
loop_
_entity_poly.entity_id
_entity_poly.type
_entity_poly.pdbx_seq_one_letter_code
_entity_poly.pdbx_strand_id
1 'polypeptide(L)'
;MNADNIVLMIFLWDYGYVGKQGTDVFKVILDSARELILSLHAKSFEIKKEVDRKVIASKFFSFDNIPEAKKGVGKPYSRPGHFMSEQPMNFRESYSEEPQVSESELYNAVNQVETSLRALTQSDIIELRASSSNPLVLKVLQMVCILKGYNASTWNNIKEMLDSRTFKIELGMIDVFKISKRQSQIIRNLLKENPKLTTESLSRVSLPAATLLSWIQGILTWHAGKNIVRAAPLENPEMRKSSQVVNASWGNQIIPRSPQQIDEEVEDELITVKKLKGSPELEDKLRKTRELKVEYEERIERILKTRLDEVNFEGDKIDLTDEDIINYLSSQSLQQHPTSVLLALVDKLKDRRLAESS
;
A
#
# COMPACT_ATOMS: atom_id res chain seq x y z
N MET A 1 -6.20 7.11 -16.69
CA MET A 1 -5.77 5.98 -15.84
C MET A 1 -4.33 6.28 -15.41
N ASN A 2 -4.10 6.56 -14.14
CA ASN A 2 -2.75 6.73 -13.62
C ASN A 2 -2.12 5.34 -13.52
N ALA A 3 -1.31 4.97 -14.52
CA ALA A 3 -0.60 3.69 -14.56
C ALA A 3 0.65 3.76 -13.67
N ASP A 4 0.47 4.10 -12.39
CA ASP A 4 1.60 4.37 -11.49
C ASP A 4 2.28 3.07 -11.02
N ASN A 5 1.66 1.90 -11.25
CA ASN A 5 2.21 0.61 -10.87
C ASN A 5 2.06 -0.40 -12.01
N ILE A 6 3.15 -0.63 -12.77
CA ILE A 6 3.25 -1.72 -13.73
C ILE A 6 3.96 -2.89 -13.05
N VAL A 7 3.27 -4.01 -12.87
CA VAL A 7 3.87 -5.25 -12.36
C VAL A 7 4.16 -6.15 -13.55
N LEU A 8 5.45 -6.38 -13.81
CA LEU A 8 5.90 -7.32 -14.83
C LEU A 8 6.22 -8.67 -14.15
N MET A 9 5.43 -9.70 -14.46
CA MET A 9 5.70 -11.07 -14.01
C MET A 9 6.39 -11.84 -15.13
N ILE A 10 7.66 -12.19 -14.91
CA ILE A 10 8.44 -13.03 -15.82
C ILE A 10 8.40 -14.46 -15.27
N PHE A 11 7.70 -15.35 -15.97
CA PHE A 11 7.67 -16.77 -15.63
C PHE A 11 8.74 -17.49 -16.45
N LEU A 12 9.78 -17.97 -15.78
CA LEU A 12 10.77 -18.85 -16.40
C LEU A 12 10.29 -20.28 -16.22
N TRP A 13 10.10 -20.94 -17.35
CA TRP A 13 9.87 -22.37 -17.38
C TRP A 13 11.21 -22.99 -17.71
N ASP A 14 11.70 -23.87 -16.83
CA ASP A 14 13.00 -24.49 -16.99
C ASP A 14 13.00 -25.35 -18.25
N TYR A 15 13.64 -24.84 -19.30
CA TYR A 15 13.94 -25.54 -20.52
C TYR A 15 15.37 -26.02 -20.39
N GLY A 16 15.56 -27.33 -20.33
CA GLY A 16 16.85 -27.98 -20.54
C GLY A 16 17.37 -27.67 -21.95
N TYR A 17 17.91 -26.47 -22.14
CA TYR A 17 18.72 -26.12 -23.29
C TYR A 17 20.11 -26.65 -23.03
N VAL A 18 20.38 -27.82 -23.60
CA VAL A 18 21.70 -28.43 -23.59
C VAL A 18 22.68 -27.46 -24.26
N GLY A 19 23.61 -26.91 -23.47
CA GLY A 19 24.80 -26.21 -23.97
C GLY A 19 24.91 -24.70 -23.72
N LYS A 20 23.91 -24.04 -23.10
CA LYS A 20 24.06 -22.67 -22.57
C LYS A 20 23.61 -22.63 -21.12
N GLN A 21 24.43 -22.04 -20.25
CA GLN A 21 24.06 -21.86 -18.85
C GLN A 21 22.78 -21.01 -18.80
N GLY A 22 21.75 -21.45 -18.07
CA GLY A 22 20.43 -20.78 -18.00
C GLY A 22 20.52 -19.30 -17.58
N THR A 23 21.64 -18.88 -17.02
CA THR A 23 21.99 -17.51 -16.65
C THR A 23 22.04 -16.55 -17.85
N ASP A 24 22.52 -16.97 -19.02
CA ASP A 24 22.65 -16.09 -20.18
C ASP A 24 21.28 -15.77 -20.81
N VAL A 25 20.41 -16.77 -20.91
CA VAL A 25 19.04 -16.59 -21.43
C VAL A 25 18.22 -15.73 -20.47
N PHE A 26 18.36 -15.97 -19.17
CA PHE A 26 17.72 -15.13 -18.15
C PHE A 26 18.18 -13.68 -18.24
N LYS A 27 19.47 -13.44 -18.42
CA LYS A 27 20.04 -12.09 -18.60
C LYS A 27 19.46 -11.39 -19.82
N VAL A 28 19.37 -12.08 -20.96
CA VAL A 28 18.76 -11.52 -22.19
C VAL A 28 17.28 -11.18 -22.00
N ILE A 29 16.52 -12.02 -21.30
CA ILE A 29 15.11 -11.77 -20.99
C ILE A 29 14.96 -10.58 -20.04
N LEU A 30 15.79 -10.49 -19.00
CA LEU A 30 15.79 -9.35 -18.08
C LEU A 30 16.17 -8.04 -18.78
N ASP A 31 17.19 -8.06 -19.63
CA ASP A 31 17.61 -6.88 -20.38
C ASP A 31 16.48 -6.43 -21.34
N SER A 32 15.82 -7.36 -22.03
CA SER A 32 14.68 -7.07 -22.89
C SER A 32 13.48 -6.50 -22.10
N ALA A 33 13.18 -7.06 -20.94
CA ALA A 33 12.13 -6.57 -20.04
C ALA A 33 12.43 -5.16 -19.54
N ARG A 34 13.70 -4.89 -19.18
CA ARG A 34 14.18 -3.58 -18.75
C ARG A 34 14.04 -2.54 -19.86
N GLU A 35 14.43 -2.86 -21.10
CA GLU A 35 14.26 -1.96 -22.25
C GLU A 35 12.78 -1.63 -22.49
N LEU A 36 11.89 -2.63 -22.38
CA LEU A 36 10.46 -2.44 -22.55
C LEU A 36 9.90 -1.48 -21.49
N ILE A 37 10.26 -1.66 -20.22
CA ILE A 37 9.85 -0.77 -19.12
C ILE A 37 10.36 0.67 -19.37
N LEU A 38 11.62 0.83 -19.76
CA LEU A 38 12.19 2.15 -20.07
C LEU A 38 11.44 2.81 -21.25
N SER A 39 11.10 2.05 -22.29
CA SER A 39 10.33 2.56 -23.43
C SER A 39 8.91 3.00 -23.05
N LEU A 40 8.25 2.27 -22.14
CA LEU A 40 6.92 2.62 -21.64
C LEU A 40 6.97 3.89 -20.77
N HIS A 41 8.00 4.04 -19.94
CA HIS A 41 8.22 5.26 -19.16
C HIS A 41 8.50 6.48 -20.05
N ALA A 42 9.28 6.33 -21.12
CA ALA A 42 9.53 7.41 -22.06
C ALA A 42 8.23 7.86 -22.75
N LYS A 43 7.43 6.90 -23.23
CA LYS A 43 6.12 7.18 -23.86
C LYS A 43 5.12 7.81 -22.89
N SER A 44 5.05 7.35 -21.65
CA SER A 44 4.14 7.96 -20.66
C SER A 44 4.53 9.40 -20.32
N PHE A 45 5.83 9.71 -20.32
CA PHE A 45 6.33 11.07 -20.15
C PHE A 45 5.97 11.99 -21.33
N GLU A 46 6.10 11.51 -22.57
CA GLU A 46 5.67 12.26 -23.77
C GLU A 46 4.17 12.57 -23.75
N ILE A 47 3.34 11.57 -23.42
CA ILE A 47 1.89 11.75 -23.29
C ILE A 47 1.57 12.80 -22.23
N LYS A 48 2.24 12.76 -21.07
CA LYS A 48 2.04 13.75 -20.00
C LYS A 48 2.41 15.16 -20.47
N LYS A 49 3.56 15.31 -21.15
CA LYS A 49 4.01 16.59 -21.71
C LYS A 49 3.02 17.16 -22.73
N GLU A 50 2.39 16.30 -23.54
CA GLU A 50 1.39 16.73 -24.51
C GLU A 50 0.06 17.13 -23.85
N VAL A 51 -0.37 16.41 -22.83
CA VAL A 51 -1.53 16.79 -22.01
C VAL A 51 -1.30 18.14 -21.34
N ASP A 52 -0.13 18.35 -20.73
CA ASP A 52 0.21 19.62 -20.09
C ASP A 52 0.24 20.77 -21.10
N ARG A 53 0.76 20.57 -22.33
CA ARG A 53 0.70 21.56 -23.41
C ARG A 53 -0.74 21.89 -23.82
N LYS A 54 -1.62 20.89 -23.95
CA LYS A 54 -3.04 21.12 -24.29
C LYS A 54 -3.80 21.84 -23.18
N VAL A 55 -3.50 21.52 -21.92
CA VAL A 55 -4.09 22.18 -20.75
C VAL A 55 -3.63 23.63 -20.63
N ILE A 56 -2.36 23.93 -20.93
CA ILE A 56 -1.85 25.31 -20.95
C ILE A 56 -2.46 26.10 -22.12
N ALA A 57 -2.61 25.47 -23.30
CA ALA A 57 -3.26 26.11 -24.45
C ALA A 57 -4.76 26.35 -24.24
N SER A 58 -5.46 25.51 -23.45
CA SER A 58 -6.89 25.66 -23.17
C SER A 58 -7.21 26.49 -21.92
N LYS A 59 -6.22 26.89 -21.12
CA LYS A 59 -6.40 27.65 -19.87
C LYS A 59 -6.08 29.14 -19.97
N PHE A 60 -5.83 29.67 -21.15
CA PHE A 60 -6.06 31.11 -21.39
C PHE A 60 -7.57 31.34 -21.48
N PHE A 61 -8.23 31.28 -20.33
CA PHE A 61 -9.56 31.83 -20.14
C PHE A 61 -9.40 33.35 -20.25
N SER A 62 -9.64 33.90 -21.44
CA SER A 62 -9.57 35.34 -21.66
C SER A 62 -10.69 36.00 -20.85
N PHE A 63 -10.31 36.86 -19.90
CA PHE A 63 -11.24 37.62 -19.06
C PHE A 63 -12.02 38.69 -19.86
N ASP A 64 -11.69 38.86 -21.13
CA ASP A 64 -12.28 39.86 -22.04
C ASP A 64 -13.77 39.65 -22.32
N ASN A 65 -14.29 38.43 -22.06
CA ASN A 65 -15.70 38.09 -22.28
C ASN A 65 -16.51 37.92 -20.99
N ILE A 66 -16.01 38.36 -19.83
CA ILE A 66 -16.86 38.41 -18.63
C ILE A 66 -17.81 39.61 -18.78
N PRO A 67 -19.14 39.39 -18.96
CA PRO A 67 -20.07 40.49 -19.02
C PRO A 67 -20.00 41.27 -17.70
N GLU A 68 -19.77 42.58 -17.79
CA GLU A 68 -19.72 43.46 -16.62
C GLU A 68 -20.94 43.19 -15.74
N ALA A 69 -20.69 42.75 -14.50
CA ALA A 69 -21.72 42.53 -13.53
C ALA A 69 -22.47 43.85 -13.32
N LYS A 70 -23.71 43.92 -13.82
CA LYS A 70 -24.59 45.07 -13.64
C LYS A 70 -24.64 45.36 -12.14
N LYS A 71 -24.09 46.52 -11.74
CA LYS A 71 -24.13 47.03 -10.36
C LYS A 71 -25.58 47.36 -10.01
N GLY A 72 -26.35 46.33 -9.73
CA GLY A 72 -27.71 46.43 -9.22
C GLY A 72 -27.64 46.90 -7.78
N VAL A 73 -28.22 48.07 -7.53
CA VAL A 73 -28.51 48.61 -6.19
C VAL A 73 -29.58 47.72 -5.55
N GLY A 74 -29.18 46.52 -5.12
CA GLY A 74 -30.03 45.53 -4.49
C GLY A 74 -29.87 45.60 -2.98
N LYS A 75 -30.99 45.84 -2.28
CA LYS A 75 -31.10 45.77 -0.82
C LYS A 75 -30.44 44.47 -0.29
N PRO A 76 -29.79 44.50 0.88
CA PRO A 76 -29.17 43.32 1.46
C PRO A 76 -30.22 42.23 1.64
N TYR A 77 -30.10 41.14 0.88
CA TYR A 77 -30.89 39.94 1.09
C TYR A 77 -30.52 39.38 2.47
N SER A 78 -31.39 39.59 3.44
CA SER A 78 -31.36 38.89 4.72
C SER A 78 -31.52 37.40 4.42
N ARG A 79 -30.41 36.66 4.51
CA ARG A 79 -30.40 35.22 4.29
C ARG A 79 -31.34 34.58 5.33
N PRO A 80 -32.37 33.83 4.92
CA PRO A 80 -33.19 33.06 5.85
C PRO A 80 -32.27 32.21 6.73
N GLY A 81 -32.46 32.30 8.05
CA GLY A 81 -31.67 31.56 9.04
C GLY A 81 -31.55 30.10 8.60
N HIS A 82 -30.33 29.71 8.24
CA HIS A 82 -30.05 28.38 7.74
C HIS A 82 -30.38 27.42 8.88
N PHE A 83 -31.37 26.54 8.68
CA PHE A 83 -31.81 25.47 9.60
C PHE A 83 -30.70 24.44 9.95
N MET A 84 -29.43 24.75 9.64
CA MET A 84 -28.27 23.93 9.93
C MET A 84 -27.30 24.57 10.94
N SER A 85 -27.62 25.73 11.53
CA SER A 85 -26.77 26.37 12.55
C SER A 85 -27.04 25.94 14.00
N GLU A 86 -28.05 25.10 14.26
CA GLU A 86 -28.46 24.74 15.64
C GLU A 86 -28.13 23.31 16.08
N GLN A 87 -27.33 22.57 15.32
CA GLN A 87 -26.64 21.41 15.90
C GLN A 87 -25.14 21.52 15.68
N PRO A 88 -24.42 22.29 16.51
CA PRO A 88 -23.08 21.86 16.85
C PRO A 88 -23.26 20.49 17.50
N MET A 89 -23.05 19.43 16.72
CA MET A 89 -22.68 18.14 17.28
C MET A 89 -21.44 18.43 18.11
N ASN A 90 -21.67 18.68 19.39
CA ASN A 90 -20.68 18.75 20.45
C ASN A 90 -20.08 17.35 20.58
N PHE A 91 -19.35 16.92 19.55
CA PHE A 91 -18.27 15.96 19.73
C PHE A 91 -17.16 16.75 20.41
N ARG A 92 -17.40 17.06 21.69
CA ARG A 92 -16.36 17.52 22.61
C ARG A 92 -15.32 16.41 22.54
N GLU A 93 -14.24 16.67 21.81
CA GLU A 93 -13.03 15.86 21.84
C GLU A 93 -12.57 15.85 23.29
N SER A 94 -13.09 14.89 24.06
CA SER A 94 -12.40 14.44 25.24
C SER A 94 -11.10 13.88 24.72
N TYR A 95 -10.05 14.69 24.86
CA TYR A 95 -8.66 14.28 24.68
C TYR A 95 -8.40 13.18 25.71
N SER A 96 -8.86 11.96 25.43
CA SER A 96 -8.48 10.80 26.21
C SER A 96 -6.98 10.65 26.04
N GLU A 97 -6.26 10.71 27.16
CA GLU A 97 -4.82 10.45 27.23
C GLU A 97 -4.47 9.24 26.36
N GLU A 98 -3.51 9.41 25.45
CA GLU A 98 -3.00 8.29 24.68
C GLU A 98 -2.39 7.29 25.67
N PRO A 99 -2.75 6.00 25.59
CA PRO A 99 -2.22 5.01 26.52
C PRO A 99 -0.69 5.00 26.42
N GLN A 100 -0.03 5.11 27.56
CA GLN A 100 1.42 4.96 27.66
C GLN A 100 1.75 3.49 27.41
N VAL A 101 2.29 3.19 26.23
CA VAL A 101 2.72 1.85 25.84
C VAL A 101 4.21 1.75 26.11
N SER A 102 4.68 0.65 26.69
CA SER A 102 6.11 0.38 26.88
C SER A 102 6.77 -0.17 25.61
N GLU A 103 8.10 -0.14 25.51
CA GLU A 103 8.83 -0.66 24.35
C GLU A 103 8.63 -2.18 24.17
N SER A 104 8.54 -2.94 25.26
CA SER A 104 8.28 -4.38 25.23
C SER A 104 6.87 -4.70 24.74
N GLU A 105 5.86 -3.94 25.18
CA GLU A 105 4.48 -4.06 24.69
C GLU A 105 4.37 -3.73 23.21
N LEU A 106 5.11 -2.71 22.75
CA LEU A 106 5.18 -2.35 21.34
C LEU A 106 5.78 -3.50 20.49
N TYR A 107 6.89 -4.09 20.92
CA TYR A 107 7.48 -5.23 20.23
C TYR A 107 6.52 -6.43 20.15
N ASN A 108 5.84 -6.73 21.25
CA ASN A 108 4.82 -7.78 21.30
C ASN A 108 3.65 -7.48 20.36
N ALA A 109 3.21 -6.21 20.28
CA ALA A 109 2.14 -5.79 19.40
C ALA A 109 2.51 -5.97 17.91
N VAL A 110 3.75 -5.63 17.52
CA VAL A 110 4.24 -5.85 16.15
C VAL A 110 4.23 -7.34 15.80
N ASN A 111 4.76 -8.18 16.70
CA ASN A 111 4.76 -9.63 16.50
C ASN A 111 3.35 -10.22 16.45
N GLN A 112 2.43 -9.70 17.28
CA GLN A 112 1.02 -10.10 17.30
C GLN A 112 0.35 -9.80 15.96
N VAL A 113 0.60 -8.63 15.37
CA VAL A 113 0.09 -8.24 14.05
C VAL A 113 0.61 -9.20 12.98
N GLU A 114 1.91 -9.44 12.93
CA GLU A 114 2.51 -10.35 11.94
C GLU A 114 1.98 -11.78 12.07
N THR A 115 1.94 -12.30 13.30
CA THR A 115 1.50 -13.67 13.58
C THR A 115 0.02 -13.86 13.21
N SER A 116 -0.83 -12.88 13.56
CA SER A 116 -2.26 -12.93 13.22
C SER A 116 -2.49 -12.89 11.71
N LEU A 117 -1.71 -12.09 10.97
CA LEU A 117 -1.79 -12.08 9.50
C LEU A 117 -1.28 -13.39 8.88
N ARG A 118 -0.18 -13.97 9.39
CA ARG A 118 0.32 -15.26 8.89
C ARG A 118 -0.72 -16.36 9.09
N ALA A 119 -1.35 -16.39 10.27
CA ALA A 119 -2.37 -17.38 10.63
C ALA A 119 -3.65 -17.29 9.79
N LEU A 120 -4.01 -16.10 9.29
CA LEU A 120 -5.25 -15.92 8.51
C LEU A 120 -5.14 -16.58 7.12
N THR A 121 -5.90 -17.63 6.86
CA THR A 121 -5.89 -18.37 5.58
C THR A 121 -7.02 -17.93 4.64
N GLN A 122 -7.02 -18.42 3.39
CA GLN A 122 -8.10 -18.12 2.44
C GLN A 122 -9.44 -18.79 2.83
N SER A 123 -9.38 -20.00 3.41
CA SER A 123 -10.57 -20.68 3.96
C SER A 123 -11.20 -19.87 5.09
N ASP A 124 -10.37 -19.26 5.94
CA ASP A 124 -10.84 -18.41 7.04
C ASP A 124 -11.64 -17.20 6.53
N ILE A 125 -11.23 -16.62 5.40
CA ILE A 125 -11.96 -15.50 4.77
C ILE A 125 -13.32 -15.96 4.22
N ILE A 126 -13.42 -17.18 3.72
CA ILE A 126 -14.71 -17.78 3.30
C ILE A 126 -15.62 -17.98 4.52
N GLU A 127 -15.07 -18.50 5.63
CA GLU A 127 -15.81 -18.66 6.88
C GLU A 127 -16.28 -17.31 7.45
N LEU A 128 -15.45 -16.27 7.40
CA LEU A 128 -15.83 -14.91 7.82
C LEU A 128 -17.03 -14.36 7.02
N ARG A 129 -17.09 -14.67 5.72
CA ARG A 129 -18.24 -14.29 4.89
C ARG A 129 -19.51 -15.02 5.34
N ALA A 130 -19.41 -16.31 5.66
CA ALA A 130 -20.54 -17.12 6.13
C ALA A 130 -21.00 -16.76 7.56
N SER A 131 -20.07 -16.41 8.45
CA SER A 131 -20.32 -16.10 9.87
C SER A 131 -20.72 -14.65 10.13
N SER A 132 -20.85 -13.84 9.08
CA SER A 132 -21.23 -12.43 9.13
C SER A 132 -22.61 -12.14 9.72
N SER A 133 -23.48 -13.15 9.81
CA SER A 133 -24.77 -13.06 10.52
C SER A 133 -24.60 -12.91 12.04
N ASN A 134 -23.44 -13.26 12.60
CA ASN A 134 -23.21 -13.11 14.03
C ASN A 134 -22.84 -11.65 14.36
N PRO A 135 -23.50 -10.99 15.33
CA PRO A 135 -23.25 -9.59 15.65
C PRO A 135 -21.82 -9.32 16.13
N LEU A 136 -21.17 -10.27 16.81
CA LEU A 136 -19.79 -10.09 17.30
C LEU A 136 -18.80 -10.12 16.14
N VAL A 137 -18.96 -11.07 15.22
CA VAL A 137 -18.15 -11.16 13.99
C VAL A 137 -18.32 -9.89 13.16
N LEU A 138 -19.57 -9.45 12.98
CA LEU A 138 -19.87 -8.23 12.25
C LEU A 138 -19.19 -7.00 12.88
N LYS A 139 -19.16 -6.89 14.21
CA LYS A 139 -18.46 -5.79 14.90
C LYS A 139 -16.96 -5.79 14.64
N VAL A 140 -16.32 -6.95 14.63
CA VAL A 140 -14.90 -7.05 14.26
C VAL A 140 -14.67 -6.59 12.82
N LEU A 141 -15.51 -7.06 11.89
CA LEU A 141 -15.42 -6.65 10.49
C LEU A 141 -15.66 -5.14 10.30
N GLN A 142 -16.58 -4.54 11.06
CA GLN A 142 -16.78 -3.09 11.08
C GLN A 142 -15.53 -2.33 11.51
N MET A 143 -14.79 -2.84 12.51
CA MET A 143 -13.53 -2.23 12.95
C MET A 143 -12.44 -2.32 11.88
N VAL A 144 -12.35 -3.44 11.15
CA VAL A 144 -11.43 -3.57 10.00
C VAL A 144 -11.76 -2.53 8.92
N CYS A 145 -13.04 -2.33 8.60
CA CYS A 145 -13.44 -1.28 7.65
C CYS A 145 -13.02 0.12 8.11
N ILE A 146 -13.18 0.43 9.41
CA ILE A 146 -12.76 1.72 9.97
C ILE A 146 -11.25 1.90 9.83
N LEU A 147 -10.44 0.87 10.11
CA LEU A 147 -8.98 0.92 9.96
C LEU A 147 -8.56 1.15 8.51
N LYS A 148 -9.22 0.50 7.55
CA LYS A 148 -8.97 0.70 6.11
C LYS A 148 -9.41 2.06 5.58
N GLY A 149 -10.17 2.83 6.37
CA GLY A 149 -10.61 4.18 5.99
C GLY A 149 -11.92 4.21 5.20
N TYR A 150 -12.75 3.17 5.26
CA TYR A 150 -14.09 3.25 4.68
C TYR A 150 -14.95 4.26 5.46
N ASN A 151 -15.63 5.16 4.73
CA ASN A 151 -16.47 6.22 5.32
C ASN A 151 -17.66 5.67 6.12
N ALA A 152 -18.15 4.48 5.77
CA ALA A 152 -19.23 3.81 6.45
C ALA A 152 -18.94 2.32 6.59
N SER A 153 -19.16 1.78 7.78
CA SER A 153 -19.02 0.35 8.09
C SER A 153 -20.34 -0.39 7.86
N THR A 154 -20.93 -0.20 6.67
CA THR A 154 -22.14 -0.90 6.22
C THR A 154 -21.82 -2.33 5.81
N TRP A 155 -22.82 -3.21 5.87
CA TRP A 155 -22.67 -4.61 5.45
C TRP A 155 -22.19 -4.75 4.00
N ASN A 156 -22.65 -3.88 3.10
CA ASN A 156 -22.22 -3.90 1.70
C ASN A 156 -20.71 -3.65 1.55
N ASN A 157 -20.17 -2.68 2.27
CA ASN A 157 -18.73 -2.39 2.24
C ASN A 157 -17.91 -3.52 2.86
N ILE A 158 -18.43 -4.15 3.92
CA ILE A 158 -17.80 -5.33 4.54
C ILE A 158 -17.76 -6.49 3.54
N LYS A 159 -18.87 -6.74 2.86
CA LYS A 159 -18.96 -7.81 1.86
C LYS A 159 -17.99 -7.56 0.71
N GLU A 160 -17.98 -6.36 0.14
CA GLU A 160 -17.04 -5.97 -0.92
C GLU A 160 -15.58 -6.14 -0.48
N MET A 161 -15.27 -5.71 0.75
CA MET A 161 -13.94 -5.88 1.35
C MET A 161 -13.54 -7.36 1.48
N LEU A 162 -14.45 -8.24 1.91
CA LEU A 162 -14.18 -9.67 2.08
C LEU A 162 -14.18 -10.46 0.74
N ASP A 163 -14.86 -9.95 -0.28
CA ASP A 163 -14.86 -10.54 -1.63
C ASP A 163 -13.57 -10.21 -2.41
N SER A 164 -12.77 -9.24 -1.94
CA SER A 164 -11.47 -8.91 -2.50
C SER A 164 -10.49 -10.08 -2.38
N ARG A 165 -9.93 -10.53 -3.52
CA ARG A 165 -8.86 -11.55 -3.56
C ARG A 165 -7.57 -11.08 -2.89
N THR A 166 -7.39 -9.77 -2.79
CA THR A 166 -6.21 -9.12 -2.20
C THR A 166 -6.43 -8.71 -0.75
N PHE A 167 -7.56 -9.06 -0.13
CA PHE A 167 -7.92 -8.64 1.22
C PHE A 167 -6.79 -8.82 2.24
N LYS A 168 -6.19 -10.02 2.34
CA LYS A 168 -5.08 -10.31 3.27
C LYS A 168 -3.85 -9.43 3.00
N ILE A 169 -3.50 -9.23 1.74
CA ILE A 169 -2.36 -8.39 1.33
C ILE A 169 -2.64 -6.94 1.74
N GLU A 170 -3.86 -6.46 1.48
CA GLU A 170 -4.28 -5.12 1.86
C GLU A 170 -4.23 -4.88 3.38
N LEU A 171 -4.55 -5.90 4.21
CA LEU A 171 -4.39 -5.78 5.66
C LEU A 171 -2.91 -5.62 6.07
N GLY A 172 -2.00 -6.34 5.41
CA GLY A 172 -0.57 -6.22 5.64
C GLY A 172 0.05 -4.90 5.15
N MET A 173 -0.59 -4.24 4.18
CA MET A 173 -0.15 -2.94 3.66
C MET A 173 -0.69 -1.73 4.45
N ILE A 174 -1.46 -1.95 5.53
CA ILE A 174 -1.97 -0.86 6.36
C ILE A 174 -0.80 -0.17 7.06
N ASP A 175 -0.62 1.10 6.74
CA ASP A 175 0.37 1.96 7.38
C ASP A 175 -0.17 2.46 8.72
N VAL A 176 0.38 1.90 9.80
CA VAL A 176 0.00 2.22 11.18
C VAL A 176 0.18 3.72 11.47
N PHE A 177 1.16 4.40 10.85
CA PHE A 177 1.39 5.83 11.10
C PHE A 177 0.33 6.73 10.47
N LYS A 178 -0.37 6.27 9.43
CA LYS A 178 -1.44 7.00 8.75
C LYS A 178 -2.81 6.86 9.42
N ILE A 179 -2.95 5.96 10.39
CA ILE A 179 -4.21 5.80 11.14
C ILE A 179 -4.49 7.08 11.94
N SER A 180 -5.66 7.69 11.72
CA SER A 180 -6.07 8.90 12.43
C SER A 180 -6.41 8.58 13.89
N LYS A 181 -6.21 9.55 14.80
CA LYS A 181 -6.62 9.42 16.21
C LYS A 181 -8.12 9.15 16.36
N ARG A 182 -8.93 9.71 15.44
CA ARG A 182 -10.38 9.49 15.39
C ARG A 182 -10.72 8.02 15.12
N GLN A 183 -10.07 7.38 14.14
CA GLN A 183 -10.29 5.96 13.84
C GLN A 183 -9.94 5.08 15.04
N SER A 184 -8.75 5.28 15.64
CA SER A 184 -8.34 4.48 16.79
C SER A 184 -9.25 4.69 18.00
N GLN A 185 -9.75 5.91 18.23
CA GLN A 185 -10.69 6.18 19.30
C GLN A 185 -12.05 5.53 19.10
N ILE A 186 -12.61 5.57 17.88
CA ILE A 186 -13.87 4.90 17.57
C ILE A 186 -13.75 3.40 17.86
N ILE A 187 -12.66 2.78 17.43
CA ILE A 187 -12.45 1.34 17.64
C ILE A 187 -12.27 1.01 19.13
N ARG A 188 -11.52 1.82 19.88
CA ARG A 188 -11.38 1.66 21.34
C ARG A 188 -12.74 1.79 22.06
N ASN A 189 -13.58 2.73 21.64
CA ASN A 189 -14.91 2.88 22.20
C ASN A 189 -15.77 1.64 21.90
N LEU A 190 -15.74 1.12 20.67
CA LEU A 190 -16.44 -0.12 20.32
C LEU A 190 -15.98 -1.31 21.16
N LEU A 191 -14.68 -1.43 21.45
CA LEU A 191 -14.14 -2.46 22.34
C LEU A 191 -14.62 -2.27 23.79
N LYS A 192 -14.67 -1.04 24.30
CA LYS A 192 -15.15 -0.73 25.66
C LYS A 192 -16.66 -0.99 25.83
N GLU A 193 -17.45 -0.62 24.83
CA GLU A 193 -18.91 -0.83 24.83
C GLU A 193 -19.30 -2.31 24.79
N ASN A 194 -18.42 -3.17 24.26
CA ASN A 194 -18.66 -4.59 24.07
C ASN A 194 -17.66 -5.41 24.88
N PRO A 195 -17.80 -5.51 26.22
CA PRO A 195 -16.86 -6.26 27.06
C PRO A 195 -16.86 -7.77 26.76
N LYS A 196 -17.91 -8.27 26.10
CA LYS A 196 -17.98 -9.66 25.62
C LYS A 196 -17.13 -9.89 24.37
N LEU A 197 -16.57 -8.85 23.75
CA LEU A 197 -15.75 -8.98 22.55
C LEU A 197 -14.29 -9.24 22.95
N THR A 198 -14.03 -10.44 23.45
CA THR A 198 -12.68 -10.92 23.76
C THR A 198 -12.23 -11.96 22.74
N THR A 199 -10.91 -12.12 22.58
CA THR A 199 -10.34 -13.13 21.67
C THR A 199 -10.79 -14.55 22.05
N GLU A 200 -10.90 -14.84 23.35
CA GLU A 200 -11.34 -16.14 23.89
C GLU A 200 -12.82 -16.44 23.66
N SER A 201 -13.68 -15.43 23.77
CA SER A 201 -15.12 -15.62 23.52
C SER A 201 -15.41 -15.72 22.03
N LEU A 202 -14.69 -14.94 21.23
CA LEU A 202 -14.85 -14.92 19.78
C LEU A 202 -14.28 -16.19 19.14
N SER A 203 -13.21 -16.78 19.69
CA SER A 203 -12.65 -18.04 19.17
C SER A 203 -13.63 -19.21 19.30
N ARG A 204 -14.56 -19.18 20.26
CA ARG A 204 -15.66 -20.15 20.38
C ARG A 204 -16.73 -19.99 19.31
N VAL A 205 -16.83 -18.81 18.70
CA VAL A 205 -17.83 -18.47 17.69
C VAL A 205 -17.25 -18.60 16.27
N SER A 206 -16.11 -17.97 16.02
CA SER A 206 -15.37 -18.06 14.77
C SER A 206 -13.89 -17.77 15.05
N LEU A 207 -13.06 -18.77 14.81
CA LEU A 207 -11.60 -18.67 14.98
C LEU A 207 -10.99 -17.57 14.08
N PRO A 208 -11.34 -17.46 12.79
CA PRO A 208 -10.94 -16.33 11.94
C PRO A 208 -11.24 -14.95 12.51
N ALA A 209 -12.42 -14.78 13.11
CA ALA A 209 -12.83 -13.50 13.68
C ALA A 209 -11.98 -13.16 14.92
N ALA A 210 -11.63 -14.16 15.73
CA ALA A 210 -10.72 -13.99 16.86
C ALA A 210 -9.31 -13.59 16.41
N THR A 211 -8.80 -14.19 15.33
CA THR A 211 -7.52 -13.83 14.73
C THR A 211 -7.52 -12.39 14.24
N LEU A 212 -8.59 -11.94 13.57
CA LEU A 212 -8.74 -10.54 13.16
C LEU A 212 -8.84 -9.59 14.37
N LEU A 213 -9.53 -9.98 15.44
CA LEU A 213 -9.61 -9.16 16.65
C LEU A 213 -8.23 -9.00 17.31
N SER A 214 -7.44 -10.08 17.40
CA SER A 214 -6.05 -10.05 17.86
C SER A 214 -5.20 -9.10 17.01
N TRP A 215 -5.35 -9.18 15.68
CA TRP A 215 -4.68 -8.27 14.76
C TRP A 215 -5.05 -6.79 15.00
N ILE A 216 -6.34 -6.47 15.19
CA ILE A 216 -6.81 -5.10 15.49
C ILE A 216 -6.20 -4.60 16.80
N GLN A 217 -6.20 -5.42 17.85
CA GLN A 217 -5.62 -5.06 19.14
C GLN A 217 -4.12 -4.75 19.00
N GLY A 218 -3.37 -5.58 18.27
CA GLY A 218 -1.96 -5.33 17.96
C GLY A 218 -1.76 -4.00 17.22
N ILE A 219 -2.57 -3.69 16.20
CA ILE A 219 -2.49 -2.42 15.49
C ILE A 219 -2.77 -1.22 16.40
N LEU A 220 -3.76 -1.31 17.29
CA LEU A 220 -4.09 -0.20 18.21
C LEU A 220 -2.97 0.06 19.23
N THR A 221 -2.34 -1.00 19.73
CA THR A 221 -1.20 -0.91 20.66
C THR A 221 0.03 -0.37 19.93
N TRP A 222 0.31 -0.85 18.72
CA TRP A 222 1.38 -0.32 17.88
C TRP A 222 1.15 1.17 17.55
N HIS A 223 -0.07 1.55 17.17
CA HIS A 223 -0.43 2.95 16.91
C HIS A 223 -0.22 3.86 18.14
N ALA A 224 -0.52 3.37 19.34
CA ALA A 224 -0.27 4.12 20.56
C ALA A 224 1.24 4.26 20.86
N GLY A 225 2.01 3.20 20.62
CA GLY A 225 3.48 3.20 20.79
C GLY A 225 4.26 3.91 19.68
N LYS A 226 3.62 4.47 18.65
CA LYS A 226 4.31 5.10 17.50
C LYS A 226 5.25 6.24 17.89
N ASN A 227 4.98 6.91 19.01
CA ASN A 227 5.82 7.99 19.51
C ASN A 227 7.18 7.47 20.02
N ILE A 228 7.26 6.23 20.50
CA ILE A 228 8.50 5.59 20.94
C ILE A 228 9.40 5.32 19.73
N VAL A 229 8.84 4.74 18.66
CA VAL A 229 9.56 4.48 17.41
C VAL A 229 10.12 5.77 16.80
N ARG A 230 9.36 6.87 16.90
CA ARG A 230 9.80 8.19 16.41
C ARG A 230 10.82 8.86 17.33
N ALA A 231 10.79 8.55 18.62
CA ALA A 231 11.72 9.09 19.61
C ALA A 231 13.06 8.35 19.64
N ALA A 232 13.12 7.10 19.15
CA ALA A 232 14.34 6.36 18.95
C ALA A 232 15.35 7.24 18.19
N PRO A 233 16.52 7.57 18.80
CA PRO A 233 17.51 8.41 18.14
C PRO A 233 18.00 7.72 16.88
N LEU A 234 17.59 8.21 15.70
CA LEU A 234 18.42 8.06 14.51
C LEU A 234 19.78 8.67 14.87
N GLU A 235 20.86 7.90 14.76
CA GLU A 235 22.24 8.18 15.21
C GLU A 235 22.91 9.39 14.51
N ASN A 236 22.20 10.49 14.26
CA ASN A 236 22.78 11.69 13.68
C ASN A 236 22.22 12.98 14.32
N PRO A 237 22.86 13.49 15.40
CA PRO A 237 22.42 14.69 16.11
C PRO A 237 22.55 15.99 15.28
N GLU A 238 23.19 15.97 14.11
CA GLU A 238 23.38 17.16 13.28
C GLU A 238 22.12 17.59 12.50
N MET A 239 21.23 16.67 12.13
CA MET A 239 19.99 17.02 11.40
C MET A 239 18.93 17.74 12.25
N ARG A 240 19.02 17.67 13.59
CA ARG A 240 18.03 18.31 14.48
C ARG A 240 18.18 19.83 14.55
N LYS A 241 19.38 20.37 14.32
CA LYS A 241 19.60 21.83 14.38
C LYS A 241 18.94 22.58 13.23
N SER A 242 18.73 21.93 12.08
CA SER A 242 18.10 22.55 10.89
C SER A 242 16.58 22.67 11.00
N SER A 243 15.92 21.84 11.82
CA SER A 243 14.46 21.87 12.00
C SER A 243 13.99 22.74 13.17
N GLN A 244 14.88 23.11 14.09
CA GLN A 244 14.54 23.90 15.28
C GLN A 244 14.52 25.42 15.05
N VAL A 245 14.98 25.91 13.90
CA VAL A 245 15.00 27.36 13.59
C VAL A 245 13.74 27.83 12.87
N VAL A 246 12.91 26.93 12.33
CA VAL A 246 11.75 27.32 11.50
C VAL A 246 10.42 27.44 12.29
N ASN A 247 10.33 26.85 13.49
CA ASN A 247 9.07 26.78 14.24
C ASN A 247 8.88 27.85 15.32
N ALA A 248 9.72 28.88 15.37
CA ALA A 248 9.63 29.96 16.37
C ALA A 248 9.08 31.30 15.83
N SER A 249 8.53 31.36 14.61
CA SER A 249 8.15 32.64 13.99
C SER A 249 6.81 32.63 13.23
N TRP A 250 5.80 31.91 13.72
CA TRP A 250 4.43 32.03 13.19
C TRP A 250 3.42 32.11 14.32
N GLY A 251 3.39 33.28 14.96
CA GLY A 251 2.43 33.58 16.00
C GLY A 251 2.51 35.03 16.44
N ASN A 252 2.23 35.98 15.54
CA ASN A 252 1.44 37.19 15.81
C ASN A 252 1.45 38.18 14.62
N GLN A 253 0.28 38.81 14.42
CA GLN A 253 -0.02 40.01 13.62
C GLN A 253 0.03 39.90 12.08
N ILE A 254 -1.18 39.72 11.52
CA ILE A 254 -1.52 39.99 10.13
C ILE A 254 -1.59 41.51 9.94
N ILE A 255 -0.65 42.06 9.15
CA ILE A 255 -0.75 43.38 8.52
C ILE A 255 -0.77 43.12 7.00
N PRO A 256 -1.68 43.72 6.21
CA PRO A 256 -1.68 43.52 4.77
C PRO A 256 -0.49 44.26 4.11
N ARG A 257 0.44 43.53 3.50
CA ARG A 257 1.49 44.09 2.62
C ARG A 257 0.98 44.23 1.19
N SER A 258 1.37 45.32 0.54
CA SER A 258 1.02 45.72 -0.82
C SER A 258 1.76 44.91 -1.90
N PRO A 259 1.21 44.78 -3.14
CA PRO A 259 1.65 43.83 -4.17
C PRO A 259 3.01 44.07 -4.84
N GLN A 260 3.84 45.01 -4.36
CA GLN A 260 5.07 45.43 -5.06
C GLN A 260 6.36 44.80 -4.50
N GLN A 261 6.29 43.88 -3.53
CA GLN A 261 7.47 43.24 -2.93
C GLN A 261 7.68 41.76 -3.31
N ILE A 262 6.86 41.20 -4.19
CA ILE A 262 6.89 39.76 -4.52
C ILE A 262 7.93 39.45 -5.62
N ASP A 263 8.32 40.45 -6.42
CA ASP A 263 9.18 40.20 -7.60
C ASP A 263 10.69 40.19 -7.26
N GLU A 264 11.15 40.81 -6.18
CA GLU A 264 12.59 40.78 -5.80
C GLU A 264 12.98 39.55 -4.96
N GLU A 265 12.07 38.96 -4.18
CA GLU A 265 12.40 37.86 -3.25
C GLU A 265 12.50 36.49 -3.96
N VAL A 266 11.84 36.33 -5.11
CA VAL A 266 11.88 35.09 -5.91
C VAL A 266 13.19 34.97 -6.71
N GLU A 267 13.83 36.10 -7.03
CA GLU A 267 15.04 36.13 -7.86
C GLU A 267 16.30 35.78 -7.03
N ASP A 268 16.31 36.10 -5.73
CA ASP A 268 17.39 35.75 -4.81
C ASP A 268 17.39 34.25 -4.39
N GLU A 269 16.23 33.61 -4.33
CA GLU A 269 16.15 32.15 -4.06
C GLU A 269 16.66 31.30 -5.24
N LEU A 270 16.44 31.74 -6.48
CA LEU A 270 16.92 31.06 -7.69
C LEU A 270 18.44 31.13 -7.87
N ILE A 271 19.08 32.18 -7.33
CA ILE A 271 20.55 32.34 -7.32
C ILE A 271 21.18 31.40 -6.27
N THR A 272 20.47 31.12 -5.18
CA THR A 272 20.95 30.25 -4.09
C THR A 272 20.93 28.77 -4.47
N VAL A 273 19.91 28.32 -5.21
CA VAL A 273 19.80 26.92 -5.68
C VAL A 273 20.85 26.59 -6.76
N LYS A 274 21.26 27.56 -7.59
CA LYS A 274 22.35 27.36 -8.56
C LYS A 274 23.74 27.28 -7.92
N LYS A 275 23.97 27.88 -6.75
CA LYS A 275 25.23 27.79 -6.00
C LYS A 275 25.45 26.46 -5.26
N LEU A 276 24.43 25.61 -5.12
CA LEU A 276 24.52 24.32 -4.42
C LEU A 276 24.87 23.13 -5.33
N LYS A 277 24.86 23.30 -6.67
CA LYS A 277 25.42 22.33 -7.61
C LYS A 277 26.95 22.43 -7.58
N GLY A 278 27.58 21.59 -6.76
CA GLY A 278 29.04 21.55 -6.59
C GLY A 278 29.49 21.68 -5.13
N SER A 279 28.58 21.68 -4.15
CA SER A 279 28.96 21.55 -2.75
C SER A 279 29.55 20.16 -2.50
N PRO A 280 30.77 20.03 -1.94
CA PRO A 280 31.40 18.75 -1.63
C PRO A 280 30.56 17.89 -0.68
N GLU A 281 29.70 18.52 0.13
CA GLU A 281 28.79 17.82 1.04
C GLU A 281 27.69 17.04 0.30
N LEU A 282 27.23 17.54 -0.84
CA LEU A 282 26.23 16.86 -1.67
C LEU A 282 26.85 15.66 -2.41
N GLU A 283 28.10 15.80 -2.85
CA GLU A 283 28.84 14.71 -3.48
C GLU A 283 29.14 13.57 -2.50
N ASP A 284 29.51 13.88 -1.26
CA ASP A 284 29.68 12.89 -0.20
C ASP A 284 28.38 12.16 0.15
N LYS A 285 27.25 12.87 0.19
CA LYS A 285 25.92 12.25 0.38
C LYS A 285 25.55 11.33 -0.78
N LEU A 286 25.78 11.75 -2.01
CA LEU A 286 25.55 10.92 -3.21
C LEU A 286 26.46 9.69 -3.22
N ARG A 287 27.71 9.83 -2.80
CA ARG A 287 28.66 8.72 -2.69
C ARG A 287 28.23 7.70 -1.64
N LYS A 288 27.87 8.14 -0.43
CA LYS A 288 27.32 7.25 0.63
C LYS A 288 26.05 6.53 0.19
N THR A 289 25.19 7.22 -0.57
CA THR A 289 23.95 6.61 -1.10
C THR A 289 24.26 5.52 -2.14
N ARG A 290 25.29 5.70 -2.96
CA ARG A 290 25.75 4.69 -3.92
C ARG A 290 26.37 3.49 -3.22
N GLU A 291 27.19 3.72 -2.19
CA GLU A 291 27.82 2.65 -1.39
C GLU A 291 26.76 1.78 -0.69
N LEU A 292 25.75 2.40 -0.05
CA LEU A 292 24.64 1.67 0.56
C LEU A 292 23.86 0.85 -0.47
N LYS A 293 23.62 1.40 -1.67
CA LYS A 293 22.89 0.68 -2.72
C LYS A 293 23.63 -0.59 -3.14
N VAL A 294 24.95 -0.54 -3.29
CA VAL A 294 25.77 -1.71 -3.64
C VAL A 294 25.70 -2.77 -2.53
N GLU A 295 25.79 -2.36 -1.26
CA GLU A 295 25.69 -3.29 -0.12
C GLU A 295 24.34 -4.03 -0.06
N TYR A 296 23.24 -3.32 -0.35
CA TYR A 296 21.91 -3.94 -0.41
C TYR A 296 21.78 -4.95 -1.56
N GLU A 297 22.34 -4.63 -2.73
CA GLU A 297 22.34 -5.54 -3.89
C GLU A 297 23.12 -6.83 -3.58
N GLU A 298 24.31 -6.73 -2.98
CA GLU A 298 25.12 -7.90 -2.57
C GLU A 298 24.46 -8.76 -1.49
N ARG A 299 23.69 -8.13 -0.59
CA ARG A 299 22.94 -8.86 0.45
C ARG A 299 21.80 -9.68 -0.15
N ILE A 300 21.11 -9.15 -1.17
CA ILE A 300 20.04 -9.85 -1.87
C ILE A 300 20.60 -11.05 -2.65
N GLU A 301 21.72 -10.89 -3.36
CA GLU A 301 22.37 -11.99 -4.09
C GLU A 301 22.77 -13.15 -3.18
N ARG A 302 23.30 -12.86 -1.99
CA ARG A 302 23.63 -13.90 -1.00
C ARG A 302 22.42 -14.71 -0.56
N ILE A 303 21.29 -14.04 -0.28
CA ILE A 303 20.05 -14.71 0.16
C ILE A 303 19.48 -15.61 -0.94
N LEU A 304 19.52 -15.16 -2.19
CA LEU A 304 19.03 -15.95 -3.33
C LEU A 304 19.87 -17.20 -3.56
N LYS A 305 21.20 -17.08 -3.42
CA LYS A 305 22.12 -18.21 -3.59
C LYS A 305 21.93 -19.29 -2.53
N THR A 306 21.69 -18.92 -1.26
CA THR A 306 21.51 -19.91 -0.18
C THR A 306 20.19 -20.70 -0.28
N ARG A 307 19.13 -20.12 -0.85
CA ARG A 307 17.79 -20.76 -0.88
C ARG A 307 17.54 -21.72 -2.03
N LEU A 308 18.33 -21.64 -3.12
CA LEU A 308 18.13 -22.52 -4.27
C LEU A 308 18.67 -23.93 -4.06
N ASP A 309 19.65 -24.10 -3.17
CA ASP A 309 20.31 -25.39 -2.95
C ASP A 309 19.48 -26.35 -2.06
N GLU A 310 18.35 -25.91 -1.49
CA GLU A 310 17.58 -26.66 -0.49
C GLU A 310 16.35 -27.43 -1.03
N VAL A 311 16.09 -27.42 -2.35
CA VAL A 311 14.84 -27.98 -2.91
C VAL A 311 15.11 -29.19 -3.82
N ASN A 312 14.96 -30.41 -3.28
CA ASN A 312 14.91 -31.66 -4.05
C ASN A 312 13.44 -32.07 -4.33
N PHE A 313 13.10 -32.30 -5.60
CA PHE A 313 11.80 -32.86 -6.01
C PHE A 313 11.99 -34.28 -6.56
N GLU A 314 11.56 -35.29 -5.80
CA GLU A 314 11.36 -36.67 -6.26
C GLU A 314 9.86 -36.97 -6.29
N GLY A 315 9.30 -37.30 -7.46
CA GLY A 315 7.90 -37.69 -7.61
C GLY A 315 7.70 -38.61 -8.82
N ASP A 316 6.99 -39.72 -8.61
CA ASP A 316 6.84 -40.86 -9.53
C ASP A 316 6.05 -40.52 -10.81
N LYS A 317 6.49 -41.08 -11.94
CA LYS A 317 5.85 -40.97 -13.26
C LYS A 317 4.61 -41.88 -13.37
N ILE A 318 3.51 -41.33 -13.90
CA ILE A 318 2.29 -42.08 -14.24
C ILE A 318 2.08 -42.00 -15.76
N ASP A 319 1.96 -43.14 -16.42
CA ASP A 319 1.69 -43.24 -17.86
C ASP A 319 0.19 -43.08 -18.15
N LEU A 320 -0.19 -42.07 -18.93
CA LEU A 320 -1.55 -41.89 -19.45
C LEU A 320 -1.55 -41.99 -20.98
N THR A 321 -2.63 -42.44 -21.61
CA THR A 321 -2.74 -42.53 -23.08
C THR A 321 -3.20 -41.21 -23.72
N ASP A 322 -3.09 -41.07 -25.05
CA ASP A 322 -3.51 -39.85 -25.79
C ASP A 322 -5.04 -39.65 -25.74
N GLU A 323 -5.82 -40.74 -25.68
CA GLU A 323 -7.28 -40.68 -25.53
C GLU A 323 -7.69 -40.20 -24.13
N ASP A 324 -6.92 -40.55 -23.09
CA ASP A 324 -7.12 -40.02 -21.74
C ASP A 324 -6.88 -38.50 -21.71
N ILE A 325 -5.90 -37.98 -22.46
CA ILE A 325 -5.64 -36.55 -22.55
C ILE A 325 -6.83 -35.83 -23.20
N ILE A 326 -7.36 -36.36 -24.31
CA ILE A 326 -8.46 -35.71 -25.04
C ILE A 326 -9.75 -35.73 -24.21
N ASN A 327 -10.06 -36.85 -23.55
CA ASN A 327 -11.19 -36.94 -22.63
C ASN A 327 -11.01 -36.03 -21.41
N TYR A 328 -9.79 -35.89 -20.90
CA TYR A 328 -9.49 -35.04 -19.75
C TYR A 328 -9.54 -33.54 -20.09
N LEU A 329 -9.00 -33.14 -21.25
CA LEU A 329 -9.05 -31.76 -21.77
C LEU A 329 -10.48 -31.31 -22.08
N SER A 330 -11.36 -32.25 -22.43
CA SER A 330 -12.77 -31.99 -22.72
C SER A 330 -13.65 -32.02 -21.46
N SER A 331 -13.11 -32.43 -20.31
CA SER A 331 -13.87 -32.55 -19.07
C SER A 331 -14.08 -31.20 -18.37
N GLN A 332 -15.24 -31.03 -17.73
CA GLN A 332 -15.60 -29.81 -16.97
C GLN A 332 -14.62 -29.53 -15.79
N SER A 333 -13.81 -30.52 -15.42
CA SER A 333 -12.78 -30.49 -14.38
C SER A 333 -11.67 -29.46 -14.63
N LEU A 334 -11.41 -29.12 -15.90
CA LEU A 334 -10.38 -28.16 -16.28
C LEU A 334 -10.67 -26.73 -15.79
N GLN A 335 -11.95 -26.40 -15.57
CA GLN A 335 -12.36 -25.11 -15.05
C GLN A 335 -12.13 -24.96 -13.53
N GLN A 336 -12.03 -26.07 -12.79
CA GLN A 336 -11.93 -26.05 -11.34
C GLN A 336 -10.47 -25.94 -10.86
N HIS A 337 -9.51 -26.55 -11.55
CA HIS A 337 -8.09 -26.53 -11.17
C HIS A 337 -7.13 -26.42 -12.38
N PRO A 338 -7.02 -25.25 -13.03
CA PRO A 338 -6.30 -25.11 -14.30
C PRO A 338 -4.77 -25.31 -14.17
N THR A 339 -4.19 -25.01 -13.00
CA THR A 339 -2.73 -24.96 -12.85
C THR A 339 -2.08 -26.34 -12.73
N SER A 340 -2.68 -27.28 -11.97
CA SER A 340 -2.18 -28.66 -11.87
C SER A 340 -2.34 -29.42 -13.19
N VAL A 341 -3.40 -29.09 -13.94
CA VAL A 341 -3.71 -29.68 -15.25
C VAL A 341 -2.72 -29.23 -16.33
N LEU A 342 -2.36 -27.95 -16.35
CA LEU A 342 -1.35 -27.42 -17.28
C LEU A 342 0.04 -27.98 -17.01
N LEU A 343 0.39 -28.21 -15.75
CA LEU A 343 1.68 -28.83 -15.38
C LEU A 343 1.76 -30.29 -15.87
N ALA A 344 0.71 -31.08 -15.65
CA ALA A 344 0.66 -32.47 -16.12
C ALA A 344 0.71 -32.58 -17.66
N LEU A 345 0.08 -31.63 -18.38
CA LEU A 345 0.12 -31.59 -19.85
C LEU A 345 1.53 -31.26 -20.37
N VAL A 346 2.25 -30.36 -19.69
CA VAL A 346 3.57 -29.90 -20.09
C VAL A 346 4.62 -30.99 -19.89
N ASP A 347 4.54 -31.74 -18.79
CA ASP A 347 5.46 -32.86 -18.55
C ASP A 347 5.28 -33.97 -19.60
N LYS A 348 4.05 -34.19 -20.06
CA LYS A 348 3.73 -35.17 -21.09
C LYS A 348 4.21 -34.78 -22.50
N LEU A 349 4.17 -33.48 -22.82
CA LEU A 349 4.76 -32.95 -24.07
C LEU A 349 6.29 -33.00 -24.06
N LYS A 350 6.92 -32.89 -22.88
CA LYS A 350 8.37 -33.09 -22.72
C LYS A 350 8.78 -34.53 -23.03
N ASP A 351 8.05 -35.51 -22.50
CA ASP A 351 8.35 -36.93 -22.72
C ASP A 351 8.18 -37.36 -24.19
N ARG A 352 7.16 -36.85 -24.88
CA ARG A 352 6.93 -37.15 -26.32
C ARG A 352 8.05 -36.62 -27.21
N ARG A 353 8.59 -35.43 -26.89
CA ARG A 353 9.68 -34.82 -27.66
C ARG A 353 11.02 -35.55 -27.44
N LEU A 354 11.23 -36.15 -26.26
CA LEU A 354 12.40 -36.99 -25.98
C LEU A 354 12.34 -38.31 -26.76
N ALA A 355 11.16 -38.91 -26.87
CA ALA A 355 10.93 -40.12 -27.66
C ALA A 355 11.10 -39.91 -29.18
N GLU A 356 10.78 -38.72 -29.70
CA GLU A 356 10.99 -38.38 -31.12
C GLU A 356 12.43 -37.96 -31.45
N SER A 357 13.25 -37.66 -30.44
CA SER A 357 14.68 -37.31 -30.58
C SER A 357 15.64 -38.48 -30.39
N SER A 358 15.10 -39.66 -30.06
CA SER A 358 15.81 -40.95 -29.95
C SER A 358 15.48 -41.81 -31.17
#